data_AF-A0A494SUW5-F1
#
_entry.id   AF-A0A494SUW5-F1
#
_cell.length_a   1.000
_cell.length_b   1.000
_cell.length_c   1.000
_cell.angle_alpha   90.00
_cell.angle_beta   90.00
_cell.angle_gamma   90.00
#
_symmetry.space_group_name_H-M   'P 1'
#
loop_
_entity.id
_entity.type
_entity.pdbx_description
1 polymer ?
#
loop_
_entity_poly.entity_id
_entity_poly.type
_entity_poly.pdbx_seq_one_letter_code
_entity_poly.pdbx_strand_id
1 'polypeptide(L)'
;MTRAVASSEVHYEWGVDLMFSLAVGGIVKKVVALATLSMAVVVTLEIAFGYGATTPIPTAVQWTSMIAAYIMGLFWLFGPWPTLRQAFAFVVIANIAIFAATIVADFPPEITLGKTAFFIEIGMFVGFFFERWMLAFHVLFCILATSFIAIYVVVYEGVAVLMSFVVWSPVVVSIGGFVLLLHFAVRSMRLEFE
;
A
#
# COMPACT_ATOMS: atom_id res chain seq x y z
N MET A 1 15.35 20.91 -10.29
CA MET A 1 15.02 19.98 -9.20
C MET A 1 14.53 20.82 -8.02
N THR A 2 13.32 20.60 -7.52
CA THR A 2 12.76 21.44 -6.44
C THR A 2 13.44 21.11 -5.11
N ARG A 3 13.56 22.08 -4.19
CA ARG A 3 14.19 21.90 -2.87
C ARG A 3 13.63 20.70 -2.08
N ALA A 4 12.33 20.43 -2.24
CA ALA A 4 11.64 19.31 -1.62
C ALA A 4 12.06 17.93 -2.16
N VAL A 5 12.40 17.82 -3.45
CA VAL A 5 12.87 16.54 -4.04
C VAL A 5 14.27 16.23 -3.54
N ALA A 6 15.16 17.23 -3.51
CA ALA A 6 16.52 17.05 -2.99
C ALA A 6 16.51 16.63 -1.50
N SER A 7 15.66 17.24 -0.67
CA SER A 7 15.53 16.82 0.74
C SER A 7 14.96 15.40 0.88
N SER A 8 14.12 14.98 -0.06
CA SER A 8 13.55 13.62 -0.07
C SER A 8 14.60 12.57 -0.41
N GLU A 9 15.50 12.86 -1.36
CA GLU A 9 16.62 11.97 -1.72
C GLU A 9 17.56 11.77 -0.52
N VAL A 10 17.97 12.86 0.14
CA VAL A 10 18.82 12.78 1.34
C VAL A 10 18.16 11.97 2.46
N HIS A 11 16.85 12.16 2.70
CA HIS A 11 16.16 11.40 3.75
C HIS A 11 16.04 9.92 3.40
N TYR A 12 15.75 9.60 2.14
CA TYR A 12 15.67 8.23 1.67
C TYR A 12 17.02 7.52 1.79
N GLU A 13 18.09 8.14 1.31
CA GLU A 13 19.46 7.61 1.39
C GLU A 13 19.86 7.37 2.85
N TRP A 14 19.60 8.32 3.75
CA TRP A 14 19.85 8.13 5.19
C TRP A 14 19.10 6.91 5.76
N GLY A 15 17.82 6.75 5.43
CA GLY A 15 17.02 5.61 5.92
C GLY A 15 17.54 4.27 5.38
N VAL A 16 17.98 4.26 4.12
CA VAL A 16 18.59 3.10 3.47
C VAL A 16 19.93 2.75 4.12
N ASP A 17 20.80 3.73 4.34
CA ASP A 17 22.10 3.55 4.97
C ASP A 17 21.97 3.05 6.41
N LEU A 18 21.04 3.62 7.19
CA LEU A 18 20.73 3.15 8.54
C LEU A 18 20.30 1.68 8.53
N MET A 19 19.36 1.31 7.66
CA MET A 19 18.89 -0.06 7.52
C MET A 19 20.01 -1.03 7.11
N PHE A 20 20.89 -0.63 6.19
CA PHE A 20 22.03 -1.45 5.79
C PHE A 20 23.11 -1.54 6.87
N SER A 21 23.31 -0.49 7.68
CA SER A 21 24.23 -0.52 8.83
C SER A 21 23.81 -1.55 9.88
N LEU A 22 22.51 -1.79 10.02
CA LEU A 22 21.93 -2.81 10.89
C LEU A 22 21.88 -4.21 10.24
N ALA A 23 22.39 -4.37 9.02
CA ALA A 23 22.36 -5.61 8.24
C ALA A 23 20.95 -6.20 8.00
N VAL A 24 19.89 -5.38 8.07
CA VAL A 24 18.50 -5.85 7.89
C VAL A 24 17.92 -5.63 6.50
N GLY A 25 18.69 -5.04 5.56
CA GLY A 25 18.20 -4.73 4.22
C GLY A 25 17.60 -5.93 3.45
N GLY A 26 18.21 -7.10 3.57
CA GLY A 26 17.67 -8.33 2.96
C GLY A 26 16.34 -8.79 3.57
N ILE A 27 16.14 -8.57 4.88
CA ILE A 27 14.89 -8.89 5.57
C ILE A 27 13.79 -7.93 5.13
N VAL A 28 14.06 -6.63 5.12
CA VAL A 28 13.09 -5.61 4.69
C VAL A 28 12.63 -5.85 3.26
N LYS A 29 13.57 -6.13 2.33
CA LYS A 29 13.21 -6.51 0.95
C LYS A 29 12.26 -7.70 0.88
N LYS A 30 12.51 -8.74 1.66
CA LYS A 30 11.65 -9.93 1.71
C LYS A 30 10.27 -9.61 2.27
N VAL A 31 10.19 -8.78 3.32
CA VAL A 31 8.90 -8.36 3.89
C VAL A 31 8.08 -7.60 2.85
N VAL A 32 8.66 -6.60 2.18
CA VAL A 32 7.96 -5.83 1.13
C VAL A 32 7.59 -6.72 -0.06
N ALA A 33 8.49 -7.63 -0.47
CA ALA A 33 8.22 -8.58 -1.54
C ALA A 33 7.04 -9.50 -1.19
N LEU A 34 7.06 -10.12 -0.01
CA LEU A 34 6.02 -11.06 0.43
C LEU A 34 4.68 -10.36 0.63
N ALA A 35 4.66 -9.16 1.20
CA ALA A 35 3.44 -8.35 1.28
C ALA A 35 2.86 -8.08 -0.12
N THR A 36 3.69 -7.61 -1.06
CA THR A 36 3.26 -7.33 -2.44
C THR A 36 2.81 -8.59 -3.19
N LEU A 37 3.52 -9.71 -3.03
CA LEU A 37 3.16 -10.99 -3.64
C LEU A 37 1.88 -11.55 -3.03
N SER A 38 1.66 -11.40 -1.73
CA SER A 38 0.43 -11.86 -1.07
C SER A 38 -0.81 -11.17 -1.65
N MET A 39 -0.71 -9.89 -1.99
CA MET A 39 -1.77 -9.17 -2.70
C MET A 39 -2.07 -9.79 -4.06
N ALA A 40 -1.04 -10.11 -4.85
CA ALA A 40 -1.19 -10.74 -6.15
C ALA A 40 -1.82 -12.15 -6.04
N VAL A 41 -1.38 -12.92 -5.03
CA VAL A 41 -1.92 -14.24 -4.72
C VAL A 41 -3.39 -14.14 -4.33
N VAL A 42 -3.77 -13.18 -3.48
CA VAL A 42 -5.19 -12.95 -3.15
C VAL A 42 -5.99 -12.78 -4.43
N VAL A 43 -5.63 -11.81 -5.29
CA VAL A 43 -6.32 -11.56 -6.57
C VAL A 43 -6.39 -12.81 -7.47
N THR A 44 -5.32 -13.60 -7.50
CA THR A 44 -5.29 -14.88 -8.24
C THR A 44 -6.33 -15.85 -7.72
N LEU A 45 -6.47 -15.97 -6.40
CA LEU A 45 -7.45 -16.84 -5.76
C LEU A 45 -8.87 -16.32 -6.00
N GLU A 46 -9.10 -15.00 -6.02
CA GLU A 46 -10.41 -14.43 -6.35
C GLU A 46 -10.90 -14.92 -7.70
N ILE A 47 -10.03 -14.81 -8.72
CA ILE A 47 -10.32 -15.26 -10.08
C ILE A 47 -10.53 -16.78 -10.11
N ALA A 48 -9.65 -17.55 -9.45
CA ALA A 48 -9.70 -19.00 -9.46
C ALA A 48 -10.96 -19.59 -8.78
N PHE A 49 -11.48 -18.92 -7.75
CA PHE A 49 -12.64 -19.37 -6.96
C PHE A 49 -13.95 -18.70 -7.37
N GLY A 50 -13.97 -17.91 -8.44
CA GLY A 50 -15.20 -17.33 -9.00
C GLY A 50 -15.66 -16.02 -8.34
N TYR A 51 -14.78 -15.35 -7.57
CA TYR A 51 -14.98 -14.01 -7.01
C TYR A 51 -14.27 -12.91 -7.84
N GLY A 52 -13.76 -13.29 -9.00
CA GLY A 52 -13.16 -12.35 -9.95
C GLY A 52 -14.23 -11.51 -10.65
N ALA A 53 -13.80 -10.37 -11.17
CA ALA A 53 -14.62 -9.50 -11.99
C ALA A 53 -15.24 -10.24 -13.19
N THR A 54 -16.53 -10.00 -13.42
CA THR A 54 -17.34 -10.76 -14.41
C THR A 54 -17.52 -10.05 -15.75
N THR A 55 -17.14 -8.77 -15.86
CA THR A 55 -17.28 -7.98 -17.09
C THR A 55 -15.93 -7.56 -17.66
N PRO A 56 -15.78 -7.40 -19.00
CA PRO A 56 -14.47 -7.30 -19.65
C PRO A 56 -13.54 -6.20 -19.10
N ILE A 57 -14.09 -5.02 -18.80
CA ILE A 57 -13.30 -3.87 -18.31
C ILE A 57 -12.80 -4.13 -16.87
N PRO A 58 -13.67 -4.39 -15.88
CA PRO A 58 -13.30 -4.87 -14.54
C PRO A 58 -12.31 -6.05 -14.54
N THR A 59 -12.50 -7.05 -15.41
CA THR A 59 -11.56 -8.16 -15.56
C THR A 59 -10.18 -7.67 -15.98
N ALA A 60 -10.07 -6.83 -17.02
CA ALA A 60 -8.78 -6.28 -17.46
C ALA A 60 -8.08 -5.48 -16.36
N VAL A 61 -8.83 -4.70 -15.57
CA VAL A 61 -8.31 -3.94 -14.43
C VAL A 61 -7.75 -4.88 -13.34
N GLN A 62 -8.50 -5.92 -12.99
CA GLN A 62 -8.08 -6.89 -11.97
C GLN A 62 -6.82 -7.66 -12.41
N TRP A 63 -6.78 -8.14 -13.66
CA TRP A 63 -5.63 -8.83 -14.24
C TRP A 63 -4.39 -7.94 -14.29
N THR A 64 -4.54 -6.69 -14.73
CA THR A 64 -3.42 -5.74 -14.80
C THR A 64 -2.85 -5.45 -13.41
N SER A 65 -3.72 -5.25 -12.43
CA SER A 65 -3.34 -5.02 -11.03
C SER A 65 -2.59 -6.22 -10.45
N MET A 66 -3.08 -7.44 -10.71
CA MET A 66 -2.45 -8.69 -10.30
C MET A 66 -1.06 -8.87 -10.92
N ILE A 67 -0.93 -8.68 -12.24
CA ILE A 67 0.34 -8.81 -12.96
C ILE A 67 1.34 -7.77 -12.46
N ALA A 68 0.91 -6.52 -12.27
CA ALA A 68 1.77 -5.47 -11.73
C ALA A 68 2.29 -5.84 -10.33
N ALA A 69 1.43 -6.36 -9.45
CA ALA A 69 1.81 -6.80 -8.12
C ALA A 69 2.82 -7.97 -8.16
N TYR A 70 2.63 -8.97 -9.05
CA TYR A 70 3.62 -10.03 -9.24
C TYR A 70 4.97 -9.50 -9.70
N ILE A 71 4.98 -8.63 -10.72
CA ILE A 71 6.22 -8.05 -11.25
C ILE A 71 6.95 -7.25 -10.16
N MET A 72 6.24 -6.39 -9.43
CA MET A 72 6.81 -5.58 -8.36
C MET A 72 7.30 -6.43 -7.18
N GLY A 73 6.54 -7.44 -6.78
CA GLY A 73 6.93 -8.36 -5.72
C GLY A 73 8.18 -9.17 -6.06
N LEU A 74 8.26 -9.68 -7.29
CA LEU A 74 9.45 -10.37 -7.80
C LEU A 74 10.65 -9.42 -7.95
N PHE A 75 10.41 -8.17 -8.37
CA PHE A 75 11.45 -7.14 -8.40
C PHE A 75 12.02 -6.87 -7.01
N TRP A 76 11.17 -6.76 -5.98
CA TRP A 76 11.65 -6.64 -4.60
C TRP A 76 12.44 -7.86 -4.14
N LEU A 77 12.04 -9.07 -4.56
CA LEU A 77 12.70 -10.30 -4.14
C LEU A 77 14.09 -10.48 -4.79
N PHE A 78 14.21 -10.19 -6.08
CA PHE A 78 15.40 -10.52 -6.89
C PHE A 78 16.17 -9.31 -7.43
N GLY A 79 15.52 -8.15 -7.56
CA GLY A 79 16.13 -6.92 -8.08
C GLY A 79 17.03 -6.20 -7.07
N PRO A 80 17.73 -5.13 -7.48
CA PRO A 80 18.48 -4.29 -6.54
C PRO A 80 17.56 -3.52 -5.59
N TRP A 81 18.13 -2.90 -4.55
CA TRP A 81 17.37 -1.93 -3.75
C TRP A 81 16.94 -0.76 -4.65
N PRO A 82 15.66 -0.33 -4.61
CA PRO A 82 15.17 0.70 -5.52
C PRO A 82 15.76 2.08 -5.20
N THR A 83 15.95 2.89 -6.25
CA THR A 83 16.13 4.35 -6.09
C THR A 83 14.86 4.98 -5.53
N LEU A 84 14.95 6.21 -4.99
CA LEU A 84 13.77 6.93 -4.47
C LEU A 84 12.63 7.00 -5.50
N ARG A 85 12.95 7.27 -6.77
CA ARG A 85 11.95 7.36 -7.84
C ARG A 85 11.27 6.03 -8.11
N GLN A 86 12.03 4.94 -8.13
CA GLN A 86 11.49 3.59 -8.31
C GLN A 86 10.63 3.17 -7.12
N ALA A 87 11.09 3.46 -5.89
CA ALA A 87 10.35 3.18 -4.67
C ALA A 87 9.03 3.97 -4.63
N PHE A 88 9.06 5.27 -4.99
CA PHE A 88 7.86 6.09 -5.01
C PHE A 88 6.89 5.65 -6.12
N ALA A 89 7.41 5.30 -7.31
CA ALA A 89 6.59 4.71 -8.36
C ALA A 89 5.94 3.39 -7.93
N PHE A 90 6.68 2.52 -7.23
CA PHE A 90 6.14 1.30 -6.63
C PHE A 90 4.97 1.60 -5.70
N VAL A 91 5.10 2.58 -4.79
CA VAL A 91 4.02 2.97 -3.86
C VAL A 91 2.78 3.49 -4.61
N VAL A 92 2.98 4.34 -5.62
CA VAL A 92 1.86 4.88 -6.43
C VAL A 92 1.14 3.74 -7.17
N ILE A 93 1.88 2.86 -7.83
CA ILE A 93 1.33 1.74 -8.59
C ILE A 93 0.62 0.76 -7.65
N ALA A 94 1.24 0.41 -6.51
CA ALA A 94 0.65 -0.46 -5.51
C ALA A 94 -0.66 0.12 -4.96
N ASN A 95 -0.68 1.41 -4.64
CA ASN A 95 -1.88 2.09 -4.17
C ASN A 95 -3.03 2.00 -5.18
N ILE A 96 -2.75 2.30 -6.46
CA ILE A 96 -3.73 2.22 -7.54
C ILE A 96 -4.18 0.76 -7.74
N ALA A 97 -3.25 -0.20 -7.76
CA ALA A 97 -3.55 -1.61 -7.97
C ALA A 97 -4.41 -2.20 -6.85
N ILE A 98 -4.13 -1.87 -5.58
CA ILE A 98 -4.95 -2.30 -4.43
C ILE A 98 -6.37 -1.76 -4.59
N PHE A 99 -6.51 -0.45 -4.80
CA PHE A 99 -7.83 0.17 -4.95
C PHE A 99 -8.59 -0.43 -6.13
N ALA A 100 -7.95 -0.49 -7.30
CA ALA A 100 -8.55 -0.92 -8.54
C ALA A 100 -8.94 -2.41 -8.48
N ALA A 101 -8.07 -3.30 -8.01
CA ALA A 101 -8.40 -4.72 -7.84
C ALA A 101 -9.46 -4.96 -6.75
N THR A 102 -9.55 -4.08 -5.76
CA THR A 102 -10.55 -4.19 -4.69
C THR A 102 -11.93 -3.82 -5.20
N ILE A 103 -12.08 -2.66 -5.84
CA ILE A 103 -13.40 -2.16 -6.26
C ILE A 103 -14.03 -2.97 -7.39
N VAL A 104 -13.23 -3.68 -8.20
CA VAL A 104 -13.74 -4.48 -9.33
C VAL A 104 -14.02 -5.94 -8.98
N ALA A 105 -13.56 -6.42 -7.82
CA ALA A 105 -13.73 -7.82 -7.43
C ALA A 105 -15.18 -8.10 -7.03
N ASP A 106 -15.66 -9.30 -7.36
CA ASP A 106 -17.02 -9.75 -7.08
C ASP A 106 -17.05 -10.52 -5.75
N PHE A 107 -16.58 -9.86 -4.68
CA PHE A 107 -16.62 -10.39 -3.31
C PHE A 107 -17.87 -9.91 -2.58
N PRO A 108 -18.35 -10.67 -1.57
CA PRO A 108 -19.23 -10.13 -0.54
C PRO A 108 -18.73 -8.75 -0.07
N PRO A 109 -19.58 -7.71 -0.09
CA PRO A 109 -19.13 -6.33 0.04
C PRO A 109 -18.36 -6.03 1.34
N GLU A 110 -18.64 -6.76 2.42
CA GLU A 110 -17.92 -6.66 3.70
C GLU A 110 -16.45 -7.10 3.57
N ILE A 111 -16.18 -8.11 2.74
CA ILE A 111 -14.83 -8.64 2.48
C ILE A 111 -14.06 -7.68 1.56
N THR A 112 -14.75 -7.07 0.59
CA THR A 112 -14.19 -6.06 -0.31
C THR A 112 -13.54 -4.93 0.47
N LEU A 113 -14.17 -4.44 1.54
CA LEU A 113 -13.59 -3.39 2.36
C LEU A 113 -12.34 -3.86 3.12
N GLY A 114 -12.35 -5.09 3.65
CA GLY A 114 -11.22 -5.66 4.38
C GLY A 114 -9.92 -5.75 3.55
N LYS A 115 -10.02 -5.96 2.23
CA LYS A 115 -8.86 -6.01 1.32
C LYS A 115 -8.04 -4.72 1.30
N THR A 116 -8.65 -3.59 1.64
CA THR A 116 -7.93 -2.30 1.72
C THR A 116 -6.87 -2.27 2.84
N ALA A 117 -6.89 -3.24 3.77
CA ALA A 117 -5.84 -3.39 4.78
C ALA A 117 -4.42 -3.56 4.19
N PHE A 118 -4.28 -4.03 2.95
CA PHE A 118 -2.99 -4.08 2.26
C PHE A 118 -2.32 -2.71 2.09
N PHE A 119 -3.07 -1.61 2.17
CA PHE A 119 -2.49 -0.27 2.22
C PHE A 119 -1.56 -0.07 3.43
N ILE A 120 -1.84 -0.72 4.56
CA ILE A 120 -1.07 -0.56 5.79
C ILE A 120 0.37 -1.06 5.58
N GLU A 121 0.55 -2.19 4.91
CA GLU A 121 1.87 -2.77 4.62
C GLU A 121 2.72 -1.83 3.75
N ILE A 122 2.11 -1.26 2.70
CA ILE A 122 2.78 -0.25 1.86
C ILE A 122 3.07 1.01 2.69
N GLY A 123 2.14 1.39 3.56
CA GLY A 123 2.28 2.53 4.45
C GLY A 123 3.43 2.38 5.45
N MET A 124 3.70 1.18 5.96
CA MET A 124 4.86 0.95 6.83
C MET A 124 6.18 1.23 6.10
N PHE A 125 6.30 0.80 4.84
CA PHE A 125 7.45 1.15 4.02
C PHE A 125 7.57 2.67 3.82
N VAL A 126 6.46 3.34 3.47
CA VAL A 126 6.43 4.80 3.28
C VAL A 126 6.78 5.55 4.57
N GLY A 127 6.23 5.13 5.71
CA GLY A 127 6.43 5.76 7.01
C GLY A 127 7.92 5.80 7.39
N PHE A 128 8.64 4.72 7.12
CA PHE A 128 10.06 4.63 7.44
C PHE A 128 10.95 5.40 6.46
N PHE A 129 10.74 5.22 5.15
CA PHE A 129 11.72 5.65 4.14
C PHE A 129 11.44 7.02 3.51
N PHE A 130 10.20 7.51 3.54
CA PHE A 130 9.79 8.65 2.72
C PHE A 130 9.58 9.95 3.50
N GLU A 131 9.73 11.07 2.78
CA GLU A 131 9.52 12.41 3.30
C GLU A 131 8.02 12.72 3.49
N ARG A 132 7.72 13.75 4.30
CA ARG A 132 6.36 14.13 4.72
C ARG A 132 5.34 14.25 3.59
N TRP A 133 5.72 14.76 2.43
CA TRP A 133 4.77 14.96 1.33
C TRP A 133 4.40 13.64 0.63
N MET A 134 5.35 12.70 0.50
CA MET A 134 5.10 11.36 -0.05
C MET A 134 4.27 10.52 0.92
N LEU A 135 4.55 10.67 2.23
CA LEU A 135 3.74 10.12 3.31
C LEU A 135 2.30 10.64 3.23
N ALA A 136 2.13 11.97 3.15
CA ALA A 136 0.82 12.59 3.03
C ALA A 136 0.08 12.11 1.79
N PHE A 137 0.77 11.98 0.65
CA PHE A 137 0.19 11.40 -0.56
C PHE A 137 -0.37 9.98 -0.31
N HIS A 138 0.45 9.09 0.26
CA HIS A 138 0.02 7.71 0.54
C HIS A 138 -1.17 7.69 1.50
N VAL A 139 -1.06 8.37 2.65
CA VAL A 139 -2.12 8.38 3.69
C VAL A 139 -3.42 8.96 3.13
N LEU A 140 -3.37 10.10 2.44
CA LEU A 140 -4.56 10.72 1.86
C LEU A 140 -5.19 9.81 0.80
N PHE A 141 -4.38 9.21 -0.08
CA PHE A 141 -4.89 8.27 -1.07
C PHE A 141 -5.61 7.10 -0.40
N CYS A 142 -4.98 6.47 0.59
CA CYS A 142 -5.51 5.26 1.23
C CYS A 142 -6.79 5.55 2.03
N ILE A 143 -6.86 6.68 2.73
CA ILE A 143 -8.09 7.11 3.43
C ILE A 143 -9.21 7.38 2.42
N LEU A 144 -8.94 8.12 1.35
CA LEU A 144 -9.94 8.43 0.33
C LEU A 144 -10.42 7.18 -0.41
N ALA A 145 -9.51 6.29 -0.81
CA ALA A 145 -9.82 5.04 -1.48
C ALA A 145 -10.67 4.11 -0.60
N THR A 146 -10.28 3.93 0.66
CA THR A 146 -11.01 3.08 1.61
C THR A 146 -12.38 3.67 1.93
N SER A 147 -12.47 4.99 2.11
CA SER A 147 -13.74 5.67 2.37
C SER A 147 -14.66 5.64 1.15
N PHE A 148 -14.11 5.76 -0.05
CA PHE A 148 -14.87 5.61 -1.29
C PHE A 148 -15.49 4.20 -1.38
N ILE A 149 -14.71 3.14 -1.13
CA ILE A 149 -15.22 1.76 -1.10
C ILE A 149 -16.30 1.61 -0.02
N ALA A 150 -16.10 2.16 1.17
CA ALA A 150 -17.08 2.12 2.26
C ALA A 150 -18.43 2.76 1.89
N ILE A 151 -18.38 3.90 1.21
CA ILE A 151 -19.58 4.58 0.70
C ILE A 151 -20.21 3.76 -0.42
N TYR A 152 -19.39 3.24 -1.34
CA TYR A 152 -19.85 2.44 -2.46
C TYR A 152 -20.65 1.21 -2.01
N VAL A 153 -20.12 0.42 -1.07
CA VAL A 153 -20.80 -0.79 -0.58
C VAL A 153 -22.10 -0.50 0.17
N VAL A 154 -22.21 0.67 0.81
CA VAL A 154 -23.45 1.11 1.47
C VAL A 154 -24.50 1.54 0.45
N VAL A 155 -24.09 2.37 -0.52
CA VAL A 155 -25.00 3.03 -1.46
C VAL A 155 -25.47 2.07 -2.55
N TYR A 156 -24.59 1.19 -3.03
CA TYR A 156 -24.85 0.37 -4.21
C TYR A 156 -24.99 -1.12 -3.91
N GLU A 157 -24.36 -1.63 -2.84
CA GLU A 157 -24.40 -3.05 -2.48
C GLU A 157 -25.30 -3.36 -1.27
N GLY A 158 -25.99 -2.34 -0.73
CA GLY A 158 -26.98 -2.51 0.33
C GLY A 158 -26.42 -2.89 1.71
N VAL A 159 -25.11 -2.73 1.94
CA VAL A 159 -24.49 -2.98 3.24
C VAL A 159 -25.01 -1.97 4.26
N ALA A 160 -25.40 -2.45 5.45
CA ALA A 160 -25.79 -1.58 6.54
C ALA A 160 -24.64 -0.63 6.95
N VAL A 161 -24.95 0.65 7.16
CA VAL A 161 -23.97 1.69 7.53
C VAL A 161 -23.09 1.26 8.71
N LEU A 162 -23.69 0.66 9.75
CA LEU A 162 -22.95 0.20 10.91
C LEU A 162 -21.94 -0.89 10.55
N MET A 163 -22.29 -1.86 9.69
CA MET A 163 -21.39 -2.93 9.27
C MET A 163 -20.21 -2.38 8.46
N SER A 164 -20.49 -1.48 7.50
CA SER A 164 -19.43 -0.79 6.74
C SER A 164 -18.50 -0.02 7.67
N PHE A 165 -19.05 0.72 8.65
CA PHE A 165 -18.27 1.49 9.61
C PHE A 165 -17.41 0.62 10.53
N VAL A 166 -17.91 -0.56 10.96
CA VAL A 166 -17.17 -1.51 11.81
C VAL A 166 -15.93 -2.05 11.10
N VAL A 167 -15.97 -2.24 9.78
CA VAL A 167 -14.79 -2.68 9.01
C VAL A 167 -13.92 -1.47 8.61
N TRP A 168 -14.52 -0.35 8.23
CA TRP A 168 -13.83 0.85 7.78
C TRP A 168 -12.98 1.52 8.86
N SER A 169 -13.55 1.68 10.06
CA SER A 169 -12.90 2.41 11.15
C SER A 169 -11.54 1.82 11.57
N PRO A 170 -11.38 0.50 11.83
CA PRO A 170 -10.08 -0.04 12.19
C PRO A 170 -9.08 0.06 11.04
N VAL A 171 -9.50 -0.08 9.78
CA VAL A 171 -8.61 0.06 8.62
C VAL A 171 -8.08 1.49 8.50
N VAL A 172 -8.95 2.49 8.52
CA VAL A 172 -8.55 3.90 8.42
C VAL A 172 -7.70 4.35 9.60
N VAL A 173 -8.07 3.94 10.82
CA VAL A 173 -7.27 4.22 12.03
C VAL A 173 -5.90 3.53 11.94
N SER A 174 -5.81 2.32 11.39
CA SER A 174 -4.54 1.62 11.23
C SER A 174 -3.64 2.25 10.15
N ILE A 175 -4.22 2.65 9.01
CA ILE A 175 -3.51 3.37 7.93
C ILE A 175 -2.93 4.67 8.48
N GLY A 176 -3.70 5.45 9.24
CA GLY A 176 -3.19 6.68 9.84
C GLY A 176 -2.22 6.39 10.98
N GLY A 177 -2.66 5.60 11.96
CA GLY A 177 -1.97 5.33 13.21
C GLY A 177 -0.60 4.69 13.02
N PHE A 178 -0.54 3.48 12.45
CA PHE A 178 0.74 2.77 12.33
C PHE A 178 1.75 3.52 11.48
N VAL A 179 1.29 4.07 10.36
CA VAL A 179 2.16 4.74 9.38
C VAL A 179 2.70 6.06 9.92
N LEU A 180 1.86 6.87 10.56
CA LEU A 180 2.29 8.13 11.17
C LEU A 180 3.17 7.87 12.41
N LEU A 181 2.79 6.92 13.28
CA LEU A 181 3.59 6.59 14.45
C LEU A 181 4.99 6.11 14.05
N LEU A 182 5.08 5.25 13.03
CA LEU A 182 6.36 4.80 12.49
C LEU A 182 7.18 5.97 11.95
N HIS A 183 6.56 6.85 11.16
CA HIS A 183 7.24 8.02 10.61
C HIS A 183 7.78 8.95 11.70
N PHE A 184 6.97 9.27 12.71
CA PHE A 184 7.40 10.16 13.79
C PHE A 184 8.44 9.50 14.70
N ALA A 185 8.36 8.20 14.95
CA ALA A 185 9.39 7.46 15.68
C ALA A 185 10.74 7.45 14.94
N VAL A 186 10.73 7.26 13.62
CA VAL A 186 11.94 7.34 12.80
C VAL A 186 12.51 8.76 12.81
N ARG A 187 11.65 9.78 12.76
CA ARG A 187 12.07 11.18 12.85
C ARG A 187 12.67 11.54 14.18
N SER A 188 12.12 11.05 15.29
CA SER A 188 12.68 11.34 16.61
C SER A 188 14.08 10.76 16.77
N MET A 189 14.34 9.56 16.22
CA MET A 189 15.68 8.97 16.22
C MET A 189 16.69 9.77 15.39
N ARG A 190 16.25 10.41 14.30
CA ARG A 190 17.13 11.26 13.48
C ARG A 190 17.52 12.55 14.20
N LEU A 191 16.63 13.12 15.00
CA LEU A 191 16.87 14.34 15.77
C LEU A 191 17.89 14.15 16.90
N GLU A 192 18.19 12.91 17.32
CA GLU A 192 19.26 12.64 18.29
C GLU A 192 20.67 12.89 17.72
N PHE A 193 20.80 13.03 16.40
CA PHE A 193 22.07 13.22 15.69
C PHE A 193 22.23 14.60 15.04
N GLU A 194 21.32 15.55 15.29
CA GLU A 194 21.45 16.98 14.96
C GLU A 194 21.72 17.80 16.23
#